data_AF-A0A8J8MCU9-F1
#
_entry.id   AF-A0A8J8MCU9-F1
#
_cell.length_a   1.000
_cell.length_b   1.000
_cell.length_c   1.000
_cell.angle_alpha   90.00
_cell.angle_beta   90.00
_cell.angle_gamma   90.00
#
_symmetry.space_group_name_H-M   'P 1'
#
loop_
_entity.id
_entity.type
_entity.pdbx_description
1 polymer ?
#
loop_
_entity_poly.entity_id
_entity_poly.type
_entity_poly.pdbx_seq_one_letter_code
_entity_poly.pdbx_strand_id
1 'polypeptide(L)' 'MPFAMTHLYIAYNIIQQTPQIKKPNDFLLGAIAPDSVHFRNNYDSDMKFNSHLCIGNEKWGRVTNNDEWIDMDTI' A
#
# COMPACT_ATOMS: atom_id res chain seq x y z
N MET A 1 -2.71 -11.61 5.41
CA MET A 1 -1.31 -12.06 5.59
C MET A 1 -0.40 -10.92 5.18
N PRO A 2 0.68 -10.64 5.94
CA PRO A 2 1.71 -9.69 5.51
C PRO A 2 2.51 -10.32 4.38
N PHE A 3 2.59 -9.65 3.23
CA PHE A 3 3.37 -10.12 2.08
C PHE A 3 4.59 -9.22 1.85
N ALA A 4 5.23 -8.76 2.92
CA ALA A 4 6.30 -7.76 2.88
C ALA A 4 7.41 -8.08 1.85
N MET A 5 7.85 -9.34 1.75
CA MET A 5 8.85 -9.75 0.76
C MET A 5 8.35 -9.69 -0.69
N THR A 6 7.08 -10.04 -0.92
CA THR A 6 6.45 -9.90 -2.24
C THR A 6 6.35 -8.43 -2.65
N HIS A 7 5.94 -7.56 -1.72
CA HIS A 7 5.91 -6.12 -1.93
C HIS A 7 7.29 -5.57 -2.29
N LEU A 8 8.34 -5.94 -1.54
CA LEU A 8 9.71 -5.53 -1.83
C LEU A 8 10.21 -6.05 -3.18
N TYR A 9 9.93 -7.30 -3.52
CA TYR A 9 10.34 -7.88 -4.81
C TYR A 9 9.72 -7.14 -5.99
N ILE A 10 8.41 -6.87 -5.93
CA ILE A 10 7.70 -6.10 -6.97
C ILE A 10 8.24 -4.66 -7.03
N ALA A 11 8.37 -3.99 -5.87
CA ALA A 11 8.85 -2.62 -5.80
C ALA A 11 10.29 -2.49 -6.33
N TYR A 12 11.16 -3.46 -6.04
CA TYR A 12 12.51 -3.52 -6.58
C TYR A 12 12.50 -3.60 -8.12
N ASN A 13 11.67 -4.47 -8.69
CA ASN A 13 11.55 -4.60 -10.15
C ASN A 13 11.04 -3.30 -10.80
N ILE A 14 10.09 -2.60 -10.16
CA ILE A 14 9.61 -1.29 -10.64
C ILE A 14 10.73 -0.26 -10.64
N ILE A 15 11.54 -0.19 -9.58
CA ILE A 15 12.70 0.71 -9.51
C ILE A 15 13.67 0.46 -10.67
N GLN A 16 13.97 -0.81 -10.98
CA GLN A 16 14.87 -1.15 -12.09
C GLN A 16 14.35 -0.67 -13.46
N GLN A 17 13.03 -0.56 -13.62
CA GLN A 17 12.39 -0.19 -14.88
C GLN A 17 11.95 1.28 -14.95
N THR A 18 12.03 2.03 -13.83
CA THR A 18 11.45 3.37 -13.70
C THR A 18 12.50 4.39 -13.23
N PRO A 19 13.35 4.92 -14.14
CA PRO A 19 14.43 5.86 -13.78
C PRO A 19 13.92 7.19 -13.20
N GLN A 20 12.62 7.50 -13.32
CA GLN A 20 11.99 8.69 -12.76
C GLN A 20 11.88 8.63 -11.23
N ILE A 21 12.01 7.45 -10.60
CA ILE A 21 12.00 7.29 -9.14
C ILE A 21 13.31 7.82 -8.58
N LYS A 22 13.29 9.07 -8.09
CA LYS A 22 14.48 9.76 -7.56
C LYS A 22 14.93 9.27 -6.18
N LYS A 23 14.07 8.54 -5.46
CA LYS A 23 14.30 8.09 -4.08
C LYS A 23 13.91 6.61 -3.92
N PRO A 24 14.75 5.67 -4.39
CA PRO A 24 14.40 4.24 -4.39
C PRO A 24 14.19 3.67 -2.98
N ASN A 25 14.94 4.15 -1.98
CA ASN A 25 14.78 3.67 -0.60
C ASN A 25 13.43 4.10 -0.01
N ASP A 26 13.03 5.35 -0.22
CA ASP A 26 11.72 5.86 0.23
C ASP A 26 10.59 5.11 -0.49
N PHE A 27 10.77 4.77 -1.76
CA PHE A 27 9.82 3.96 -2.52
C PHE A 27 9.67 2.54 -1.95
N LEU A 28 10.78 1.86 -1.64
CA LEU A 28 10.76 0.53 -1.00
C LEU A 28 10.10 0.58 0.38
N LEU A 29 10.40 1.61 1.19
CA LEU A 29 9.78 1.83 2.49
C LEU A 29 8.26 2.04 2.35
N GLY A 30 7.84 2.89 1.41
CA GLY A 30 6.43 3.12 1.10
C GLY A 30 5.70 1.85 0.67
N ALA A 31 6.36 0.98 -0.11
CA ALA A 31 5.78 -0.27 -0.59
C ALA A 31 5.43 -1.28 0.51
N ILE A 32 6.11 -1.21 1.66
CA ILE A 32 5.86 -2.09 2.82
C ILE A 32 5.14 -1.40 3.98
N ALA A 33 5.07 -0.06 3.99
CA ALA A 33 4.53 0.70 5.11
C ALA A 33 3.10 0.30 5.49
N PRO A 34 2.15 0.09 4.55
CA PRO A 34 0.81 -0.37 4.88
C PRO A 34 0.77 -1.75 5.55
N ASP A 35 1.68 -2.65 5.19
CA ASP A 35 1.77 -4.01 5.76
C ASP A 35 2.46 -4.05 7.12
N SER A 36 3.18 -3.00 7.49
CA SER A 36 3.93 -2.94 8.75
C SER A 36 3.06 -3.09 10.01
N VAL A 37 1.74 -2.84 9.90
CA VAL A 37 0.78 -3.04 10.99
C VAL A 37 0.75 -4.48 11.50
N HIS A 38 1.10 -5.45 10.67
CA HIS A 38 1.20 -6.86 11.05
C HIS A 38 2.30 -7.14 12.10
N PHE A 39 3.27 -6.24 12.28
CA PHE A 39 4.33 -6.39 13.28
C PHE A 39 3.97 -5.77 14.64
N ARG A 40 2.77 -5.21 14.80
CA ARG A 40 2.31 -4.67 16.08
C ARG A 40 1.87 -5.80 17.01
N ASN A 41 2.22 -5.69 18.30
CA ASN A 41 1.85 -6.68 19.33
C ASN A 41 0.33 -6.88 19.48
N ASN A 42 -0.45 -5.85 19.14
CA ASN A 42 -1.91 -5.84 19.23
C ASN A 42 -2.57 -5.82 17.84
N TYR A 43 -1.93 -6.44 16.83
CA TYR A 43 -2.46 -6.50 15.47
C TYR A 43 -3.91 -7.02 15.44
N ASP A 44 -4.78 -6.27 14.76
CA ASP A 44 -6.11 -6.69 14.34
C ASP A 44 -6.26 -6.48 12.81
N SER A 45 -7.23 -7.17 12.20
CA SER A 45 -7.45 -7.10 10.75
C SER A 45 -7.86 -5.71 10.27
N ASP A 46 -8.48 -4.90 11.11
CA ASP A 46 -8.95 -3.57 10.75
C ASP A 46 -7.76 -2.60 10.65
N MET A 47 -6.68 -2.82 11.40
CA MET A 47 -5.43 -2.07 11.19
C MET A 47 -4.90 -2.25 9.77
N LYS A 48 -5.02 -3.46 9.20
CA LYS A 48 -4.63 -3.74 7.81
C LYS A 48 -5.59 -3.06 6.85
N PHE A 49 -6.88 -3.03 7.14
CA PHE A 49 -7.84 -2.29 6.32
C PHE A 49 -7.52 -0.79 6.30
N ASN A 50 -7.36 -0.18 7.47
CA ASN A 50 -7.12 1.26 7.65
C ASN A 50 -5.73 1.74 7.17
N SER A 51 -4.73 0.86 7.16
CA SER A 51 -3.39 1.22 6.66
C SER A 51 -3.33 1.31 5.13
N HIS A 52 -4.33 0.75 4.47
CA HIS A 52 -4.52 0.86 3.04
C HIS A 52 -5.52 1.99 2.82
N LEU A 53 -5.25 2.90 1.88
CA LEU A 53 -6.17 3.97 1.49
C LEU A 53 -7.39 3.39 0.76
N CYS A 54 -8.11 2.47 1.38
CA CYS A 54 -9.36 1.90 0.89
C CYS A 54 -10.51 2.83 1.28
N ILE A 55 -11.32 3.21 0.30
CA ILE A 55 -12.51 4.01 0.55
C ILE A 55 -13.64 3.10 1.05
N GLY A 56 -14.36 3.54 2.09
CA GLY A 56 -15.53 2.84 2.62
C GLY A 56 -15.20 1.54 3.35
N ASN A 57 -15.83 0.44 2.92
CA ASN A 57 -15.65 -0.94 3.44
C ASN A 57 -15.14 -1.89 2.34
N GLU A 58 -14.49 -1.33 1.31
CA GLU A 58 -14.16 -2.06 0.10
C GLU A 58 -13.04 -3.08 0.32
N LYS A 59 -13.26 -4.31 -0.18
CA LYS A 59 -12.23 -5.34 -0.09
C LYS A 59 -11.07 -4.94 -1.00
N TRP A 60 -9.85 -5.07 -0.48
CA TRP A 60 -8.62 -4.90 -1.27
C TRP A 60 -8.71 -5.67 -2.61
N GLY A 61 -8.51 -4.96 -3.73
CA GLY A 61 -8.62 -5.52 -5.09
C GLY A 61 -10.03 -5.61 -5.66
N ARG A 62 -11.05 -5.11 -4.94
CA ARG A 62 -12.43 -5.00 -5.42
C ARG A 62 -12.82 -3.52 -5.42
N VAL A 63 -12.80 -2.91 -6.61
CA VAL A 63 -13.29 -1.54 -6.80
C VAL A 63 -14.76 -1.64 -7.19
N THR A 64 -15.67 -1.22 -6.32
CA THR A 64 -17.12 -1.19 -6.59
C THR A 64 -17.61 0.20 -6.99
N ASN A 65 -16.88 1.24 -6.59
CA ASN A 65 -17.16 2.64 -6.89
C ASN A 65 -15.84 3.33 -7.27
N ASN A 66 -15.66 3.65 -8.55
CA ASN A 66 -14.43 4.27 -9.05
C ASN A 66 -14.43 5.79 -8.85
N ASP A 67 -15.61 6.40 -8.71
CA ASP A 67 -15.76 7.86 -8.64
C ASP A 67 -15.18 8.43 -7.34
N GLU A 68 -15.37 7.73 -6.22
CA GLU A 68 -14.79 8.12 -4.93
C GLU A 68 -13.25 8.13 -4.92
N TRP A 69 -12.60 7.34 -5.80
CA TRP A 69 -11.14 7.32 -5.92
C TRP A 69 -10.58 8.51 -6.70
N ILE A 70 -11.41 9.14 -7.53
CA ILE A 70 -11.01 10.29 -8.39
C ILE A 70 -11.14 11.59 -7.59
N ASP A 71 -12.10 11.69 -6.67
CA ASP A 71 -12.42 12.90 -5.90
C ASP A 71 -11.52 13.16 -4.66
N MET A 72 -10.38 12.47 -4.54
CA MET A 72 -9.35 12.79 -3.52
C MET A 72 -8.53 14.04 -3.91
N ASP A 73 -9.22 15.13 -4.23
CA ASP A 73 -8.68 16.48 -4.43
C ASP A 73 -8.49 17.18 -3.07
N THR A 74 -7.63 16.65 -2.18
CA THR A 74 -6.92 17.40 -1.11
C THR A 74 -6.18 16.46 -0.14
N ILE A 75 -4.90 16.17 -0.42
CA ILE A 75 -3.84 16.09 0.61
C ILE A 75 -2.60 16.77 0.03
#